data_AF-A0A3C1MTX8-F1
#
_entry.id   AF-A0A3C1MTX8-F1
#
_cell.length_a   1.000
_cell.length_b   1.000
_cell.length_c   1.000
_cell.angle_alpha   90.00
_cell.angle_beta   90.00
_cell.angle_gamma   90.00
#
_symmetry.space_group_name_H-M   'P 1'
#
loop_
_entity.id
_entity.type
_entity.pdbx_description
1 polymer ?
#
loop_
_entity_poly.entity_id
_entity_poly.type
_entity_poly.pdbx_seq_one_letter_code
_entity_poly.pdbx_strand_id
1 'polypeptide(L)'
;KDPAQSEIYLVEGDSAGGSAKQGRDRKFQAILPLKGKILNVEKARFDKLISSQEIVTLITALGTGIGKDEYNADKLRYHRIIIMTDADVDGSHIRTLLLTFFYRQMPELVERGHIYIAQPPLYKVKHGKTERYLKDEHELKAFLLSQAINDAKLDTAQGGNVIEGVALENIAKAYLLAEAVIERMSRLIDGAVMHALMDIAPISLKTADDAQRAAHALHAAVQDAAVEINPEYDAETEQHTLKILRRYHGNIQATRLDADFIDSGDYAQIRDTSLVLQGLLGAGARAVRGEKSQPVDSFKQALEWLLNEVRRGLAIQRYKGLGEMNPSQLWETTMDPSVRRLMRVQIEDALTADEIFITLMGDQVEPRRAFIETNALGVRNLDV
;
A
#
# COMPACT_ATOMS: atom_id res chain seq x y z
N LYS A 1 8.32 -27.66 -24.48
CA LYS A 1 9.67 -28.02 -24.98
C LYS A 1 10.38 -26.80 -25.53
N ASP A 2 9.70 -25.92 -26.27
CA ASP A 2 10.20 -24.57 -26.56
C ASP A 2 10.34 -23.76 -25.25
N PRO A 3 11.55 -23.31 -24.88
CA PRO A 3 11.78 -22.48 -23.69
C PRO A 3 11.02 -21.16 -23.69
N ALA A 4 10.78 -20.56 -24.86
CA ALA A 4 10.07 -19.28 -24.99
C ALA A 4 8.58 -19.38 -24.63
N GLN A 5 8.00 -20.57 -24.84
CA GLN A 5 6.61 -20.88 -24.52
C GLN A 5 6.44 -21.54 -23.16
N SER A 6 7.55 -21.83 -22.45
CA SER A 6 7.52 -22.56 -21.17
C SER A 6 7.85 -21.62 -20.01
N GLU A 7 7.23 -21.86 -18.87
CA GLU A 7 7.45 -21.08 -17.66
C GLU A 7 7.62 -21.96 -16.43
N ILE A 8 8.32 -21.44 -15.42
CA ILE A 8 8.53 -22.10 -14.15
C ILE A 8 8.13 -21.17 -13.01
N TYR A 9 7.33 -21.69 -12.09
CA TYR A 9 6.98 -21.02 -10.85
C TYR A 9 7.89 -21.49 -9.72
N LEU A 10 8.52 -20.54 -9.04
CA LEU A 10 9.24 -20.75 -7.79
C LEU A 10 8.27 -20.42 -6.65
N VAL A 11 7.87 -21.43 -5.89
CA VAL A 11 6.82 -21.30 -4.87
C VAL A 11 7.33 -21.62 -3.48
N GLU A 12 6.86 -20.85 -2.50
CA GLU A 12 7.21 -21.03 -1.09
C GLU A 12 6.48 -22.22 -0.48
N GLY A 13 7.24 -23.23 -0.05
CA GLY A 13 6.75 -24.35 0.74
C GLY A 13 5.89 -25.37 -0.01
N ASP A 14 5.61 -26.47 0.69
CA ASP A 14 4.83 -27.59 0.15
C ASP A 14 3.33 -27.28 0.03
N SER A 15 2.81 -26.33 0.82
CA SER A 15 1.39 -25.94 0.81
C SER A 15 1.02 -25.23 -0.49
N ALA A 16 1.64 -24.07 -0.78
CA ALA A 16 1.43 -23.36 -2.04
C ALA A 16 1.90 -24.21 -3.24
N GLY A 17 2.99 -24.98 -3.09
CA GLY A 17 3.44 -25.94 -4.09
C GLY A 17 2.43 -27.02 -4.45
N GLY A 18 1.69 -27.53 -3.46
CA GLY A 18 0.61 -28.49 -3.66
C GLY A 18 -0.53 -27.91 -4.50
N SER A 19 -1.04 -26.75 -4.10
CA SER A 19 -2.11 -26.05 -4.83
C SER A 19 -1.69 -25.66 -6.25
N ALA A 20 -0.48 -25.10 -6.41
CA ALA A 20 0.06 -24.72 -7.72
C ALA A 20 0.24 -25.93 -8.64
N LYS A 21 0.73 -27.06 -8.11
CA LYS A 21 0.90 -28.29 -8.90
C LYS A 21 -0.42 -28.88 -9.38
N GLN A 22 -1.48 -28.72 -8.59
CA GLN A 22 -2.83 -29.17 -8.94
C GLN A 22 -3.51 -28.22 -9.94
N GLY A 23 -3.32 -26.90 -9.79
CA GLY A 23 -3.96 -25.87 -10.62
C GLY A 23 -3.25 -25.54 -11.94
N ARG A 24 -1.98 -25.94 -12.11
CA ARG A 24 -1.19 -25.58 -13.30
C ARG A 24 -1.72 -26.17 -14.61
N ASP A 25 -1.43 -25.48 -15.72
CA ASP A 25 -1.46 -26.11 -17.04
C ASP A 25 -0.17 -26.92 -17.26
N ARG A 26 -0.33 -28.24 -17.31
CA ARG A 26 0.76 -29.20 -17.48
C ARG A 26 1.49 -29.08 -18.82
N LYS A 27 0.90 -28.40 -19.82
CA LYS A 27 1.51 -28.24 -21.16
C LYS A 27 2.73 -27.32 -21.11
N PHE A 28 2.68 -26.25 -20.32
CA PHE A 28 3.71 -25.19 -20.38
C PHE A 28 4.19 -24.66 -19.02
N GLN A 29 3.49 -24.97 -17.92
CA GLN A 29 3.87 -24.49 -16.59
C GLN A 29 4.56 -25.57 -15.77
N ALA A 30 5.78 -25.30 -15.32
CA ALA A 30 6.49 -26.09 -14.32
C ALA A 30 6.37 -25.43 -12.93
N ILE A 31 6.34 -26.24 -11.87
CA ILE A 31 6.30 -25.76 -10.48
C ILE A 31 7.51 -26.34 -9.76
N LEU A 32 8.29 -25.47 -9.12
CA LEU A 32 9.39 -25.83 -8.24
C LEU A 32 9.09 -25.31 -6.82
N PRO A 33 8.61 -26.19 -5.93
CA PRO A 33 8.48 -25.87 -4.51
C PRO A 33 9.85 -25.73 -3.87
N LEU A 34 10.04 -24.66 -3.11
CA LEU A 34 11.25 -24.38 -2.35
C LEU A 34 10.99 -24.70 -0.88
N LYS A 35 11.84 -25.55 -0.27
CA LYS A 35 11.66 -26.00 1.11
C LYS A 35 12.59 -25.27 2.07
N GLY A 36 12.01 -24.63 3.09
CA GLY A 36 12.75 -23.91 4.13
C GLY A 36 13.29 -22.56 3.66
N LYS A 37 14.06 -21.89 4.53
CA LYS A 37 14.71 -20.62 4.19
C LYS A 37 15.91 -20.90 3.27
N ILE A 38 15.90 -20.31 2.07
CA ILE A 38 17.03 -20.40 1.13
C ILE A 38 18.30 -19.92 1.83
N LEU A 39 19.41 -20.61 1.57
CA LEU A 39 20.70 -20.24 2.14
C LEU A 39 21.03 -18.79 1.75
N ASN A 40 21.37 -17.98 2.75
CA ASN A 40 21.81 -16.62 2.54
C ASN A 40 23.12 -16.60 1.74
N VAL A 41 23.07 -16.04 0.53
CA VAL A 41 24.19 -16.01 -0.40
C VAL A 41 25.22 -14.91 -0.12
N GLU A 42 24.90 -13.93 0.74
CA GLU A 42 25.85 -12.91 1.21
C GLU A 42 26.88 -13.50 2.17
N LYS A 43 26.43 -14.33 3.12
CA LYS A 43 27.32 -14.94 4.13
C LYS A 43 27.97 -16.24 3.71
N ALA A 44 27.41 -16.91 2.71
CA ALA A 44 27.87 -18.22 2.28
C ALA A 44 29.00 -18.09 1.25
N ARG A 45 30.13 -18.73 1.52
CA ARG A 45 31.14 -18.99 0.48
C ARG A 45 30.51 -19.82 -0.64
N PHE A 46 31.04 -19.68 -1.85
CA PHE A 46 30.57 -20.40 -3.04
C PHE A 46 30.42 -21.92 -2.81
N ASP A 47 31.33 -22.55 -2.08
CA ASP A 47 31.24 -23.98 -1.73
C ASP A 47 29.98 -24.33 -0.92
N LYS A 48 29.54 -23.42 -0.03
CA LYS A 48 28.31 -23.60 0.75
C LYS A 48 27.06 -23.40 -0.12
N LEU A 49 27.11 -22.54 -1.14
CA LEU A 49 26.02 -22.37 -2.10
C LEU A 49 25.76 -23.66 -2.86
N ILE A 50 26.82 -24.29 -3.37
CA ILE A 50 26.73 -25.56 -4.11
C ILE A 50 26.32 -26.71 -3.19
N SER A 51 26.62 -26.64 -1.90
CA SER A 51 26.16 -27.65 -0.93
C SER A 51 24.65 -27.56 -0.60
N SER A 52 23.98 -26.46 -0.97
CA SER A 52 22.55 -26.30 -0.71
C SER A 52 21.73 -27.08 -1.74
N GLN A 53 21.03 -28.11 -1.28
CA GLN A 53 20.17 -28.94 -2.13
C GLN A 53 19.10 -28.12 -2.87
N GLU A 54 18.54 -27.09 -2.25
CA GLU A 54 17.54 -26.21 -2.86
C GLU A 54 18.12 -25.42 -4.04
N ILE A 55 19.31 -24.84 -3.86
CA ILE A 55 20.02 -24.09 -4.91
C ILE A 55 20.42 -25.03 -6.06
N VAL A 56 20.97 -26.21 -5.75
CA VAL A 56 21.29 -27.22 -6.77
C VAL A 56 20.05 -27.63 -7.54
N THR A 57 18.93 -27.83 -6.87
CA THR A 57 17.66 -28.19 -7.51
C THR A 57 17.15 -27.05 -8.40
N LEU A 58 17.25 -25.79 -7.95
CA LEU A 58 16.91 -24.60 -8.73
C LEU A 58 17.75 -24.50 -10.00
N ILE A 59 19.08 -24.55 -9.89
CA ILE A 59 20.00 -24.48 -11.04
C ILE A 59 19.73 -25.62 -12.01
N THR A 60 19.57 -26.83 -11.46
CA THR A 60 19.25 -28.02 -12.25
C THR A 60 17.93 -27.82 -12.98
N ALA A 61 16.91 -27.22 -12.34
CA ALA A 61 15.61 -26.91 -12.93
C ALA A 61 15.71 -25.86 -14.06
N LEU A 62 16.51 -24.80 -13.89
CA LEU A 62 16.71 -23.77 -14.90
C LEU A 62 17.55 -24.26 -16.09
N GLY A 63 18.50 -25.15 -15.86
CA GLY A 63 19.35 -25.76 -16.89
C GLY A 63 20.51 -24.90 -17.37
N THR A 64 20.74 -23.75 -16.73
CA THR A 64 21.80 -22.80 -17.11
C THR A 64 23.18 -23.17 -16.58
N GLY A 65 23.30 -24.11 -15.64
CA GLY A 65 24.55 -24.31 -14.89
C GLY A 65 24.81 -23.20 -13.87
N ILE A 66 25.92 -23.28 -13.13
CA ILE A 66 26.35 -22.28 -12.14
C ILE A 66 27.88 -22.10 -12.16
N GLY A 67 28.35 -20.90 -11.86
CA GLY A 67 29.78 -20.59 -11.80
C GLY A 67 30.32 -20.12 -13.16
N LYS A 68 31.49 -19.50 -13.14
CA LYS A 68 32.04 -18.76 -14.29
C LYS A 68 32.25 -19.62 -15.54
N ASP A 69 32.54 -20.90 -15.38
CA ASP A 69 32.91 -21.79 -16.49
C ASP A 69 31.74 -22.66 -16.99
N GLU A 70 30.71 -22.88 -16.17
CA GLU A 70 29.56 -23.74 -16.52
C GLU A 70 28.27 -22.97 -16.81
N TYR A 71 28.16 -21.74 -16.32
CA TYR A 71 26.97 -20.91 -16.51
C TYR A 71 26.80 -20.50 -17.99
N ASN A 72 25.62 -20.75 -18.53
CA ASN A 72 25.22 -20.33 -19.86
C ASN A 72 23.71 -20.00 -19.88
N ALA A 73 23.40 -18.70 -20.05
CA ALA A 73 22.03 -18.21 -20.12
C ALA A 73 21.24 -18.72 -21.34
N ASP A 74 21.90 -19.05 -22.45
CA ASP A 74 21.23 -19.56 -23.67
C ASP A 74 20.67 -20.98 -23.49
N LYS A 75 21.14 -21.71 -22.46
CA LYS A 75 20.62 -23.04 -22.10
C LYS A 75 19.38 -22.98 -21.19
N LEU A 76 18.88 -21.77 -20.90
CA LEU A 76 17.72 -21.58 -20.03
C LEU A 76 16.51 -22.36 -20.57
N ARG A 77 15.92 -23.21 -19.73
CA ARG A 77 14.81 -24.09 -20.11
C ARG A 77 13.44 -23.42 -20.05
N TYR A 78 13.33 -22.29 -19.34
CA TYR A 78 12.09 -21.54 -19.13
C TYR A 78 12.38 -20.04 -19.25
N HIS A 79 11.89 -19.38 -20.30
CA HIS A 79 12.11 -17.94 -20.51
C HIS A 79 11.26 -17.05 -19.60
N ARG A 80 10.38 -17.65 -18.80
CA ARG A 80 9.64 -16.97 -17.74
C ARG A 80 9.85 -17.73 -16.44
N ILE A 81 10.62 -17.13 -15.55
CA ILE A 81 10.82 -17.57 -14.17
C ILE A 81 9.94 -16.68 -13.30
N ILE A 82 8.91 -17.25 -12.68
CA ILE A 82 7.90 -16.51 -11.92
C ILE A 82 8.09 -16.83 -10.43
N ILE A 83 8.50 -15.84 -9.65
CA ILE A 83 8.59 -15.92 -8.19
C ILE A 83 7.19 -15.67 -7.63
N MET A 84 6.61 -16.67 -6.98
CA MET A 84 5.28 -16.62 -6.40
C MET A 84 5.38 -16.97 -4.90
N THR A 85 5.53 -15.93 -4.08
CA THR A 85 5.68 -16.00 -2.61
C THR A 85 4.51 -15.31 -1.92
N ASP A 86 4.35 -15.59 -0.62
CA ASP A 86 3.29 -14.97 0.17
C ASP A 86 3.54 -13.46 0.38
N ALA A 87 2.47 -12.74 0.72
CA ALA A 87 2.50 -11.30 0.95
C ALA A 87 3.02 -10.92 2.35
N ASP A 88 3.42 -11.91 3.15
CA ASP A 88 3.93 -11.72 4.50
C ASP A 88 5.46 -11.47 4.53
N VAL A 89 6.00 -11.36 5.74
CA VAL A 89 7.42 -11.08 5.97
C VAL A 89 8.31 -12.22 5.47
N ASP A 90 7.93 -13.48 5.68
CA ASP A 90 8.74 -14.63 5.25
C ASP A 90 8.76 -14.76 3.72
N GLY A 91 7.62 -14.52 3.05
CA GLY A 91 7.55 -14.46 1.59
C GLY A 91 8.34 -13.30 1.00
N SER A 92 8.44 -12.18 1.71
CA SER A 92 9.33 -11.07 1.33
C SER A 92 10.82 -11.45 1.47
N HIS A 93 11.18 -12.24 2.49
CA HIS A 93 12.54 -12.72 2.70
C HIS A 93 12.98 -13.69 1.61
N ILE A 94 12.16 -14.69 1.28
CA ILE A 94 12.48 -15.67 0.22
C ILE A 94 12.57 -14.98 -1.14
N ARG A 95 11.66 -14.03 -1.42
CA ARG A 95 11.71 -13.23 -2.65
C ARG A 95 13.03 -12.46 -2.74
N THR A 96 13.44 -11.78 -1.67
CA THR A 96 14.71 -11.03 -1.63
C THR A 96 15.89 -11.97 -1.84
N LEU A 97 15.93 -13.13 -1.16
CA LEU A 97 16.99 -14.14 -1.32
C LEU A 97 17.12 -14.64 -2.78
N LEU A 98 16.00 -14.89 -3.45
CA LEU A 98 15.99 -15.30 -4.86
C LEU A 98 16.47 -14.17 -5.77
N LEU A 99 16.03 -12.93 -5.55
CA LEU A 99 16.46 -11.77 -6.35
C LEU A 99 17.96 -11.52 -6.20
N THR A 100 18.49 -11.54 -4.98
CA THR A 100 19.93 -11.47 -4.70
C THR A 100 20.70 -12.61 -5.37
N PHE A 101 20.17 -13.84 -5.32
CA PHE A 101 20.78 -14.97 -6.01
C PHE A 101 20.85 -14.76 -7.52
N PHE A 102 19.75 -14.35 -8.16
CA PHE A 102 19.73 -14.07 -9.60
C PHE A 102 20.64 -12.91 -9.95
N TYR A 103 20.62 -11.82 -9.18
CA TYR A 103 21.46 -10.66 -9.40
C TYR A 103 22.96 -11.02 -9.39
N ARG A 104 23.39 -11.83 -8.41
CA ARG A 104 24.82 -12.16 -8.23
C ARG A 104 25.31 -13.31 -9.09
N GLN A 105 24.51 -14.36 -9.24
CA GLN A 105 24.95 -15.61 -9.87
C GLN A 105 24.48 -15.72 -11.32
N MET A 106 23.41 -15.02 -11.69
CA MET A 106 22.78 -15.14 -13.01
C MET A 106 22.26 -13.77 -13.53
N PRO A 107 23.09 -12.70 -13.51
CA PRO A 107 22.64 -11.34 -13.84
C PRO A 107 22.01 -11.26 -15.24
N GLU A 108 22.56 -11.98 -16.21
CA GLU A 108 22.03 -12.02 -17.58
C GLU A 108 20.55 -12.43 -17.65
N LEU A 109 20.05 -13.25 -16.72
CA LEU A 109 18.62 -13.61 -16.70
C LEU A 109 17.73 -12.44 -16.30
N VAL A 110 18.23 -11.56 -15.43
CA VAL A 110 17.56 -10.32 -15.05
C VAL A 110 17.63 -9.33 -16.22
N GLU A 111 18.82 -9.14 -16.80
CA GLU A 111 19.04 -8.22 -17.94
C GLU A 111 18.19 -8.59 -19.17
N ARG A 112 18.07 -9.90 -19.47
CA ARG A 112 17.23 -10.41 -20.56
C ARG A 112 15.72 -10.39 -20.23
N GLY A 113 15.34 -9.99 -19.01
CA GLY A 113 13.95 -9.85 -18.61
C GLY A 113 13.21 -11.19 -18.43
N HIS A 114 13.91 -12.24 -17.96
CA HIS A 114 13.32 -13.56 -17.73
C HIS A 114 12.71 -13.72 -16.34
N ILE A 115 13.00 -12.82 -15.39
CA ILE A 115 12.52 -12.90 -14.00
C ILE A 115 11.27 -12.05 -13.81
N TYR A 116 10.24 -12.67 -13.23
CA TYR A 116 8.95 -12.07 -12.94
C TYR A 116 8.54 -12.36 -11.49
N ILE A 117 7.77 -11.45 -10.90
CA ILE A 117 7.14 -11.61 -9.59
C ILE A 117 5.64 -11.70 -9.81
N ALA A 118 5.01 -12.75 -9.30
CA ALA A 118 3.55 -12.89 -9.32
C ALA A 118 2.89 -11.86 -8.39
N GLN A 119 1.72 -11.37 -8.78
CA GLN A 119 0.94 -10.41 -7.99
C GLN A 119 -0.44 -11.01 -7.66
N PRO A 120 -0.51 -11.95 -6.70
CA PRO A 120 -1.78 -12.55 -6.29
C PRO A 120 -2.71 -11.48 -5.66
N PRO A 121 -4.03 -11.67 -5.72
CA PRO A 121 -4.97 -10.73 -5.10
C PRO A 121 -4.94 -10.81 -3.58
N LEU A 122 -4.94 -9.65 -2.92
CA LEU A 122 -5.05 -9.55 -1.46
C LEU A 122 -6.48 -9.75 -0.96
N TYR A 123 -7.49 -9.42 -1.77
CA TYR A 123 -8.89 -9.52 -1.37
C TYR A 123 -9.75 -10.26 -2.39
N LYS A 124 -10.72 -11.03 -1.88
CA LYS A 124 -11.89 -11.52 -2.62
C LYS A 124 -13.14 -10.85 -2.05
N VAL A 125 -13.86 -10.14 -2.92
CA VAL A 125 -15.13 -9.50 -2.57
C VAL A 125 -16.26 -10.23 -3.27
N LYS A 126 -17.28 -10.61 -2.51
CA LYS A 126 -18.48 -11.28 -3.02
C LYS A 126 -19.72 -10.45 -2.73
N HIS A 127 -20.50 -10.17 -3.77
CA HIS A 127 -21.80 -9.52 -3.70
C HIS A 127 -22.84 -10.40 -4.39
N GLY A 128 -23.70 -11.06 -3.60
CA GLY A 128 -24.66 -12.03 -4.12
C GLY A 128 -23.98 -13.17 -4.88
N LYS A 129 -24.23 -13.24 -6.21
CA LYS A 129 -23.65 -14.24 -7.12
C LYS A 129 -22.34 -13.78 -7.79
N THR A 130 -22.01 -12.50 -7.69
CA THR A 130 -20.81 -11.94 -8.31
C THR A 130 -19.65 -11.99 -7.33
N GLU A 131 -18.47 -12.34 -7.83
CA GLU A 131 -17.22 -12.30 -7.07
C GLU A 131 -16.16 -11.54 -7.86
N ARG A 132 -15.28 -10.86 -7.12
CA ARG A 132 -14.21 -10.05 -7.69
C ARG A 132 -12.96 -10.17 -6.84
N TYR A 133 -11.83 -10.31 -7.51
CA TYR A 133 -10.50 -10.34 -6.91
C TYR A 133 -9.87 -8.96 -7.01
N LEU A 134 -9.32 -8.45 -5.91
CA LEU A 134 -8.70 -7.13 -5.81
C LEU A 134 -7.26 -7.30 -5.32
N LYS A 135 -6.33 -6.60 -5.97
CA LYS A 135 -4.89 -6.75 -5.76
C LYS A 135 -4.46 -6.32 -4.38
N ASP A 136 -4.92 -5.15 -3.97
CA ASP A 136 -4.40 -4.42 -2.84
C ASP A 136 -5.51 -3.59 -2.17
N GLU A 137 -5.13 -2.90 -1.10
CA GLU A 137 -6.05 -2.06 -0.33
C GLU A 137 -6.55 -0.85 -1.15
N HIS A 138 -5.76 -0.36 -2.10
CA HIS A 138 -6.15 0.75 -2.96
C HIS A 138 -7.30 0.34 -3.89
N GLU A 139 -7.18 -0.82 -4.56
CA GLU A 139 -8.25 -1.39 -5.37
C GLU A 139 -9.50 -1.70 -4.54
N LEU A 140 -9.35 -2.16 -3.29
CA LEU A 140 -10.48 -2.37 -2.37
C LEU A 140 -11.19 -1.06 -2.05
N LYS A 141 -10.46 -0.01 -1.68
CA LYS A 141 -11.04 1.31 -1.37
C LYS A 141 -11.75 1.90 -2.59
N ALA A 142 -11.13 1.83 -3.77
CA ALA A 142 -11.74 2.29 -5.02
C ALA A 142 -13.01 1.51 -5.36
N PHE A 143 -13.00 0.18 -5.20
CA PHE A 143 -14.17 -0.67 -5.41
C PHE A 143 -15.31 -0.30 -4.44
N LEU A 144 -15.00 -0.18 -3.14
CA LEU A 144 -16.00 0.18 -2.12
C LEU A 144 -16.59 1.56 -2.38
N LEU A 145 -15.78 2.54 -2.78
CA LEU A 145 -16.24 3.87 -3.14
C LEU A 145 -17.19 3.82 -4.34
N SER A 146 -16.79 3.15 -5.43
CA SER A 146 -17.65 3.01 -6.61
C SER A 146 -19.00 2.37 -6.25
N GLN A 147 -19.00 1.32 -5.43
CA GLN A 147 -20.24 0.70 -4.96
C GLN A 147 -21.05 1.59 -4.01
N ALA A 148 -20.39 2.45 -3.23
CA ALA A 148 -21.05 3.37 -2.30
C ALA A 148 -21.73 4.53 -3.02
N ILE A 149 -21.17 4.98 -4.14
CA ILE A 149 -21.76 6.06 -4.95
C ILE A 149 -22.88 5.55 -5.87
N ASN A 150 -22.83 4.28 -6.28
CA ASN A 150 -23.91 3.69 -7.06
C ASN A 150 -25.25 3.77 -6.31
N ASP A 151 -26.25 4.38 -6.95
CA ASP A 151 -27.58 4.68 -6.41
C ASP A 151 -27.58 5.52 -5.13
N ALA A 152 -26.52 6.29 -4.89
CA ALA A 152 -26.42 7.21 -3.76
C ALA A 152 -26.71 8.65 -4.17
N LYS A 153 -27.31 9.37 -3.23
CA LYS A 153 -27.60 10.80 -3.31
C LYS A 153 -27.27 11.46 -1.99
N LEU A 154 -26.88 12.72 -2.06
CA LEU A 154 -26.69 13.58 -0.90
C LEU A 154 -27.66 14.75 -1.02
N ASP A 155 -28.70 14.73 -0.19
CA ASP A 155 -29.62 15.85 -0.03
C ASP A 155 -28.93 16.88 0.87
N THR A 156 -28.57 18.04 0.33
CA THR A 156 -27.69 18.99 1.03
C THR A 156 -28.40 19.73 2.16
N ALA A 157 -29.73 19.88 2.09
CA ALA A 157 -30.58 20.46 3.12
C ALA A 157 -32.04 20.08 2.83
N GLN A 158 -32.94 20.34 3.77
CA GLN A 158 -34.38 20.15 3.52
C GLN A 158 -34.86 21.07 2.37
N GLY A 159 -35.24 20.48 1.23
CA GLY A 159 -35.60 21.21 0.01
C GLY A 159 -34.42 21.87 -0.71
N GLY A 160 -33.20 21.49 -0.33
CA GLY A 160 -31.95 21.96 -0.95
C GLY A 160 -31.61 21.22 -2.25
N ASN A 161 -30.35 21.34 -2.65
CA ASN A 161 -29.83 20.66 -3.82
C ASN A 161 -29.60 19.16 -3.52
N VAL A 162 -29.60 18.36 -4.58
CA VAL A 162 -29.28 16.94 -4.52
C VAL A 162 -27.99 16.72 -5.30
N ILE A 163 -27.00 16.09 -4.67
CA ILE A 163 -25.72 15.75 -5.30
C ILE A 163 -25.68 14.24 -5.51
N GLU A 164 -25.46 13.80 -6.75
CA GLU A 164 -25.45 12.39 -7.13
C GLU A 164 -24.48 12.11 -8.28
N GLY A 165 -24.26 10.83 -8.57
CA GLY A 165 -23.41 10.40 -9.68
C GLY A 165 -21.98 10.97 -9.63
N VAL A 166 -21.50 11.47 -10.76
CA VAL A 166 -20.11 11.94 -10.93
C VAL A 166 -19.77 13.10 -9.99
N ALA A 167 -20.73 13.97 -9.67
CA ALA A 167 -20.50 15.07 -8.74
C ALA A 167 -20.21 14.55 -7.33
N LEU A 168 -21.05 13.62 -6.83
CA LEU A 168 -20.84 13.00 -5.52
C LEU A 168 -19.54 12.19 -5.47
N GLU A 169 -19.24 11.47 -6.57
CA GLU A 169 -18.00 10.72 -6.70
C GLU A 169 -16.75 11.61 -6.60
N ASN A 170 -16.75 12.76 -7.27
CA ASN A 170 -15.63 13.69 -7.25
C ASN A 170 -15.41 14.30 -5.87
N ILE A 171 -16.49 14.69 -5.17
CA ILE A 171 -16.40 15.20 -3.80
C ILE A 171 -15.87 14.12 -2.86
N ALA A 172 -16.37 12.88 -2.98
CA ALA A 172 -15.92 11.76 -2.16
C ALA A 172 -14.43 11.41 -2.42
N LYS A 173 -13.98 11.45 -3.67
CA LYS A 173 -12.56 11.28 -4.03
C LYS A 173 -11.68 12.38 -3.44
N ALA A 174 -12.09 13.65 -3.58
CA ALA A 174 -11.36 14.78 -3.02
C ALA A 174 -11.24 14.67 -1.49
N TYR A 175 -12.34 14.31 -0.82
CA TYR A 175 -12.38 14.08 0.62
C TYR A 175 -11.45 12.94 1.06
N LEU A 176 -11.51 11.77 0.40
CA LEU A 176 -10.63 10.65 0.75
C LEU A 176 -9.15 10.95 0.49
N LEU A 177 -8.84 11.76 -0.52
CA LEU A 177 -7.48 12.21 -0.79
C LEU A 177 -6.98 13.17 0.30
N ALA A 178 -7.81 14.14 0.71
CA ALA A 178 -7.49 15.03 1.82
C ALA A 178 -7.31 14.27 3.14
N GLU A 179 -8.18 13.30 3.45
CA GLU A 179 -8.04 12.41 4.62
C GLU A 179 -6.71 11.62 4.58
N ALA A 180 -6.30 11.11 3.43
CA ALA A 180 -5.01 10.41 3.29
C ALA A 180 -3.82 11.35 3.53
N VAL A 181 -3.89 12.61 3.06
CA VAL A 181 -2.89 13.64 3.35
C VAL A 181 -2.85 13.92 4.85
N ILE A 182 -4.01 14.11 5.48
CA ILE A 182 -4.14 14.37 6.91
C ILE A 182 -3.56 13.22 7.73
N GLU A 183 -3.88 11.97 7.41
CA GLU A 183 -3.34 10.80 8.13
C GLU A 183 -1.81 10.75 8.04
N ARG A 184 -1.25 11.03 6.86
CA ARG A 184 0.20 11.07 6.67
C ARG A 184 0.84 12.21 7.47
N MET A 185 0.29 13.42 7.37
CA MET A 185 0.83 14.62 8.00
C MET A 185 0.61 14.66 9.52
N SER A 186 -0.37 13.92 10.03
CA SER A 186 -0.63 13.76 11.46
C SER A 186 0.51 13.06 12.23
N ARG A 187 1.52 12.53 11.51
CA ARG A 187 2.76 12.01 12.11
C ARG A 187 3.74 13.12 12.50
N LEU A 188 3.63 14.28 11.85
CA LEU A 188 4.52 15.44 12.01
C LEU A 188 3.81 16.61 12.70
N ILE A 189 2.53 16.80 12.40
CA ILE A 189 1.68 17.87 12.91
C ILE A 189 0.57 17.22 13.74
N ASP A 190 0.06 17.93 14.73
CA ASP A 190 -1.05 17.44 15.54
C ASP A 190 -2.27 17.04 14.70
N GLY A 191 -2.75 15.80 14.90
CA GLY A 191 -3.83 15.25 14.08
C GLY A 191 -5.17 15.98 14.22
N ALA A 192 -5.51 16.53 15.40
CA ALA A 192 -6.77 17.28 15.53
C ALA A 192 -6.68 18.62 14.80
N VAL A 193 -5.52 19.28 14.85
CA VAL A 193 -5.28 20.50 14.06
C VAL A 193 -5.34 20.19 12.56
N MET A 194 -4.75 19.07 12.12
CA MET A 194 -4.81 18.65 10.72
C MET A 194 -6.23 18.40 10.24
N HIS A 195 -7.08 17.74 11.05
CA HIS A 195 -8.50 17.55 10.71
C HIS A 195 -9.26 18.87 10.70
N ALA A 196 -9.01 19.77 11.67
CA ALA A 196 -9.67 21.06 11.74
C ALA A 196 -9.44 21.94 10.50
N LEU A 197 -8.33 21.77 9.78
CA LEU A 197 -8.07 22.46 8.51
C LEU A 197 -9.09 22.14 7.41
N MET A 198 -9.81 21.00 7.48
CA MET A 198 -10.90 20.71 6.54
C MET A 198 -12.20 21.46 6.88
N ASP A 199 -12.38 21.86 8.13
CA ASP A 199 -13.64 22.41 8.63
C ASP A 199 -13.62 23.95 8.71
N ILE A 200 -12.45 24.57 8.58
CA ILE A 200 -12.27 26.03 8.61
C ILE A 200 -11.97 26.60 7.22
N ALA A 201 -12.21 27.91 7.08
CA ALA A 201 -11.77 28.67 5.92
C ALA A 201 -10.23 28.60 5.76
N PRO A 202 -9.70 28.72 4.52
CA PRO A 202 -8.27 28.72 4.28
C PRO A 202 -7.52 29.73 5.16
N ILE A 203 -6.36 29.33 5.68
CA ILE A 203 -5.53 30.12 6.58
C ILE A 203 -4.29 30.67 5.86
N SER A 204 -3.72 31.73 6.42
CA SER A 204 -2.46 32.34 5.99
C SER A 204 -1.54 32.43 7.20
N LEU A 205 -0.23 32.40 6.97
CA LEU A 205 0.81 32.67 7.98
C LEU A 205 1.81 33.75 7.50
N LYS A 206 1.39 34.63 6.58
CA LYS A 206 2.30 35.65 6.01
C LYS A 206 2.57 36.81 6.96
N THR A 207 1.68 37.05 7.91
CA THR A 207 1.78 38.16 8.87
C THR A 207 1.41 37.69 10.27
N ALA A 208 1.82 38.44 11.29
CA ALA A 208 1.45 38.15 12.68
C ALA A 208 -0.08 38.12 12.88
N ASP A 209 -0.80 39.01 12.20
CA ASP A 209 -2.26 39.10 12.25
C ASP A 209 -2.93 37.89 11.57
N ASP A 210 -2.38 37.42 10.44
CA ASP A 210 -2.82 36.18 9.80
C ASP A 210 -2.63 34.97 10.73
N ALA A 211 -1.44 34.84 11.35
CA ALA A 211 -1.15 33.76 12.29
C ALA A 211 -2.09 33.78 13.51
N GLN A 212 -2.38 34.97 14.04
CA GLN A 212 -3.33 35.13 15.15
C GLN A 212 -4.75 34.69 14.75
N ARG A 213 -5.22 35.09 13.56
CA ARG A 213 -6.52 34.65 13.03
C ARG A 213 -6.57 33.13 12.82
N ALA A 214 -5.52 32.56 12.24
CA ALA A 214 -5.41 31.12 11.99
C ALA A 214 -5.46 30.32 13.30
N ALA A 215 -4.68 30.74 14.31
CA ALA A 215 -4.68 30.12 15.63
C ALA A 215 -6.07 30.16 16.28
N HIS A 216 -6.76 31.30 16.20
CA HIS A 216 -8.11 31.44 16.76
C HIS A 216 -9.13 30.53 16.06
N ALA A 217 -9.12 30.50 14.72
CA ALA A 217 -10.01 29.65 13.93
C ALA A 217 -9.78 28.15 14.21
N LEU A 218 -8.52 27.73 14.25
CA LEU A 218 -8.17 26.34 14.56
C LEU A 218 -8.53 25.96 15.99
N HIS A 219 -8.28 26.83 16.97
CA HIS A 219 -8.65 26.57 18.35
C HIS A 219 -10.17 26.39 18.51
N ALA A 220 -10.97 27.22 17.83
CA ALA A 220 -12.43 27.11 17.84
C ALA A 220 -12.96 25.82 17.18
N ALA A 221 -12.26 25.31 16.16
CA ALA A 221 -12.63 24.09 15.46
C ALA A 221 -12.17 22.80 16.18
N VAL A 222 -10.97 22.79 16.77
CA VAL A 222 -10.42 21.61 17.46
C VAL A 222 -11.20 21.23 18.71
N GLN A 223 -11.67 22.22 19.49
CA GLN A 223 -12.47 22.03 20.71
C GLN A 223 -11.92 21.00 21.72
N ASP A 224 -10.60 20.81 21.73
CA ASP A 224 -9.89 19.91 22.63
C ASP A 224 -9.01 20.71 23.58
N ALA A 225 -9.36 20.70 24.87
CA ALA A 225 -8.62 21.41 25.91
C ALA A 225 -7.18 20.88 26.11
N ALA A 226 -6.85 19.71 25.58
CA ALA A 226 -5.49 19.18 25.59
C ALA A 226 -4.59 19.80 24.51
N VAL A 227 -5.15 20.57 23.57
CA VAL A 227 -4.43 21.19 22.45
C VAL A 227 -4.35 22.70 22.62
N GLU A 228 -3.13 23.20 22.66
CA GLU A 228 -2.82 24.62 22.70
C GLU A 228 -2.19 25.03 21.37
N ILE A 229 -2.68 26.10 20.75
CA ILE A 229 -2.21 26.57 19.43
C ILE A 229 -1.76 28.02 19.61
N ASN A 230 -0.46 28.24 19.52
CA ASN A 230 0.19 29.51 19.80
C ASN A 230 0.88 30.05 18.54
N PRO A 231 0.53 31.26 18.06
CA PRO A 231 1.28 31.89 16.99
C PRO A 231 2.68 32.29 17.49
N GLU A 232 3.70 31.99 16.71
CA GLU A 232 5.10 32.34 16.98
C GLU A 232 5.72 33.01 15.73
N TYR A 233 6.75 33.82 15.95
CA TYR A 233 7.62 34.30 14.88
C TYR A 233 8.97 33.60 15.02
N ASP A 234 9.38 32.91 13.98
CA ASP A 234 10.67 32.23 13.91
C ASP A 234 11.69 33.19 13.29
N ALA A 235 12.63 33.67 14.10
CA ALA A 235 13.61 34.67 13.68
C ALA A 235 14.71 34.10 12.77
N GLU A 236 14.92 32.79 12.73
CA GLU A 236 15.93 32.16 11.87
C GLU A 236 15.41 32.00 10.45
N THR A 237 14.14 31.65 10.30
CA THR A 237 13.47 31.48 9.00
C THR A 237 12.74 32.74 8.54
N GLU A 238 12.60 33.75 9.40
CA GLU A 238 11.82 34.97 9.17
C GLU A 238 10.34 34.70 8.81
N GLN A 239 9.77 33.63 9.37
CA GLN A 239 8.40 33.19 9.10
C GLN A 239 7.52 33.22 10.35
N HIS A 240 6.22 33.48 10.17
CA HIS A 240 5.24 33.21 11.22
C HIS A 240 4.83 31.74 11.17
N THR A 241 4.67 31.14 12.35
CA THR A 241 4.32 29.74 12.51
C THR A 241 3.26 29.58 13.59
N LEU A 242 2.60 28.42 13.62
CA LEU A 242 1.76 28.01 14.74
C LEU A 242 2.46 26.87 15.48
N LYS A 243 2.83 27.11 16.72
CA LYS A 243 3.29 26.06 17.62
C LYS A 243 2.10 25.40 18.28
N ILE A 244 2.05 24.09 18.17
CA ILE A 244 0.95 23.28 18.67
C ILE A 244 1.48 22.40 19.78
N LEU A 245 0.92 22.55 20.98
CA LEU A 245 1.28 21.75 22.15
C LEU A 245 0.11 20.85 22.50
N ARG A 246 0.34 19.53 22.50
CA ARG A 246 -0.63 18.54 22.97
C ARG A 246 -0.19 17.90 24.27
N ARG A 247 -1.09 17.85 25.25
CA ARG A 247 -0.88 17.18 26.53
C ARG A 247 -1.41 15.74 26.49
N TYR A 248 -0.53 14.75 26.66
CA TYR A 248 -0.88 13.35 26.80
C TYR A 248 -0.32 12.76 28.10
N HIS A 249 -1.19 12.36 29.03
CA HIS A 249 -0.80 11.68 30.27
C HIS A 249 0.37 12.34 31.03
N GLY A 250 0.43 13.68 31.03
CA GLY A 250 1.49 14.47 31.67
C GLY A 250 2.68 14.82 30.78
N ASN A 251 2.82 14.22 29.60
CA ASN A 251 3.81 14.57 28.58
C ASN A 251 3.27 15.66 27.65
N ILE A 252 4.15 16.54 27.18
CA ILE A 252 3.82 17.55 26.17
C ILE A 252 4.51 17.17 24.87
N GLN A 253 3.72 16.96 23.83
CA GLN A 253 4.22 16.85 22.47
C GLN A 253 4.09 18.21 21.79
N ALA A 254 5.20 18.73 21.27
CA ALA A 254 5.20 19.96 20.50
C ALA A 254 5.33 19.64 19.01
N THR A 255 4.41 20.17 18.21
CA THR A 255 4.47 20.15 16.74
C THR A 255 4.33 21.58 16.22
N ARG A 256 4.56 21.79 14.92
CA ARG A 256 4.53 23.11 14.29
C ARG A 256 3.80 23.03 12.96
N LEU A 257 3.04 24.07 12.64
CA LEU A 257 2.52 24.35 11.32
C LEU A 257 3.17 25.65 10.81
N ASP A 258 3.88 25.58 9.70
CA ASP A 258 4.71 26.67 9.16
C ASP A 258 4.25 27.12 7.77
N ALA A 259 4.89 28.16 7.24
CA ALA A 259 4.55 28.70 5.91
C ALA A 259 4.86 27.70 4.80
N ASP A 260 5.91 26.88 4.94
CA ASP A 260 6.28 25.84 3.98
C ASP A 260 5.16 24.80 3.83
N PHE A 261 4.53 24.37 4.93
CA PHE A 261 3.35 23.53 4.86
C PHE A 261 2.17 24.24 4.18
N ILE A 262 1.91 25.52 4.50
CA ILE A 262 0.83 26.29 3.86
C ILE A 262 1.04 26.45 2.35
N ASP A 263 2.28 26.55 1.89
CA ASP A 263 2.60 26.67 0.47
C ASP A 263 2.74 25.31 -0.23
N SER A 264 2.62 24.20 0.51
CA SER A 264 2.75 22.85 -0.02
C SER A 264 1.53 22.37 -0.82
N GLY A 265 1.75 21.40 -1.69
CA GLY A 265 0.67 20.68 -2.39
C GLY A 265 -0.27 19.92 -1.45
N ASP A 266 0.22 19.53 -0.26
CA ASP A 266 -0.56 18.85 0.76
C ASP A 266 -1.62 19.78 1.35
N TYR A 267 -1.22 20.99 1.73
CA TYR A 267 -2.18 21.99 2.19
C TYR A 267 -3.13 22.42 1.07
N ALA A 268 -2.63 22.59 -0.17
CA ALA A 268 -3.49 22.89 -1.32
C ALA A 268 -4.61 21.85 -1.48
N GLN A 269 -4.30 20.56 -1.35
CA GLN A 269 -5.30 19.49 -1.41
C GLN A 269 -6.34 19.57 -0.29
N ILE A 270 -5.91 19.84 0.95
CA ILE A 270 -6.82 20.01 2.10
C ILE A 270 -7.70 21.25 1.91
N ARG A 271 -7.09 22.37 1.53
CA ARG A 271 -7.76 23.66 1.28
C ARG A 271 -8.83 23.54 0.20
N ASP A 272 -8.49 22.96 -0.94
CA ASP A 272 -9.41 22.86 -2.07
C ASP A 272 -10.60 21.94 -1.70
N THR A 273 -10.35 20.91 -0.91
CA THR A 273 -11.40 20.04 -0.37
C THR A 273 -12.27 20.79 0.65
N SER A 274 -11.68 21.54 1.58
CA SER A 274 -12.40 22.39 2.55
C SER A 274 -13.35 23.35 1.84
N LEU A 275 -12.88 24.04 0.79
CA LEU A 275 -13.69 24.97 -0.01
C LEU A 275 -14.90 24.30 -0.68
N VAL A 276 -14.78 23.03 -1.08
CA VAL A 276 -15.89 22.25 -1.66
C VAL A 276 -16.90 21.83 -0.59
N LEU A 277 -16.44 21.55 0.64
CA LEU A 277 -17.29 21.12 1.74
C LEU A 277 -17.95 22.28 2.50
N GLN A 278 -17.33 23.46 2.47
CA GLN A 278 -17.81 24.62 3.20
C GLN A 278 -19.20 25.06 2.71
N GLY A 279 -20.18 25.00 3.61
CA GLY A 279 -21.58 25.31 3.27
C GLY A 279 -22.26 24.28 2.36
N LEU A 280 -21.61 23.13 2.11
CA LEU A 280 -22.18 22.05 1.32
C LEU A 280 -23.43 21.49 1.98
N LEU A 281 -23.43 21.36 3.31
CA LEU A 281 -24.54 20.81 4.09
C LEU A 281 -25.20 21.90 4.93
N GLY A 282 -26.53 21.87 4.96
CA GLY A 282 -27.37 22.71 5.79
C GLY A 282 -28.32 21.87 6.65
N ALA A 283 -29.23 22.55 7.35
CA ALA A 283 -30.19 21.89 8.24
C ALA A 283 -31.05 20.86 7.49
N GLY A 284 -31.13 19.65 8.04
CA GLY A 284 -31.92 18.56 7.48
C GLY A 284 -31.23 17.83 6.32
N ALA A 285 -29.91 17.96 6.15
CA ALA A 285 -29.14 17.18 5.18
C ALA A 285 -29.28 15.66 5.42
N ARG A 286 -29.28 14.89 4.32
CA ARG A 286 -29.43 13.44 4.37
C ARG A 286 -28.55 12.76 3.34
N ALA A 287 -27.90 11.67 3.75
CA ALA A 287 -27.34 10.71 2.81
C ALA A 287 -28.43 9.69 2.45
N VAL A 288 -28.60 9.40 1.17
CA VAL A 288 -29.63 8.50 0.65
C VAL A 288 -28.97 7.45 -0.22
N ARG A 289 -29.40 6.19 -0.10
CA ARG A 289 -28.98 5.11 -0.99
C ARG A 289 -30.10 4.11 -1.20
N GLY A 290 -30.57 3.99 -2.44
CA GLY A 290 -31.79 3.23 -2.75
C GLY A 290 -32.96 3.73 -1.90
N GLU A 291 -33.57 2.83 -1.12
CA GLU A 291 -34.72 3.15 -0.25
C GLU A 291 -34.33 3.65 1.16
N LYS A 292 -33.05 3.56 1.52
CA LYS A 292 -32.57 3.94 2.86
C LYS A 292 -32.05 5.37 2.85
N SER A 293 -32.20 6.06 3.98
CA SER A 293 -31.60 7.37 4.19
C SER A 293 -31.21 7.59 5.65
N GLN A 294 -30.17 8.39 5.87
CA GLN A 294 -29.68 8.78 7.19
C GLN A 294 -29.50 10.31 7.26
N PRO A 295 -30.02 11.00 8.30
CA PRO A 295 -29.66 12.39 8.59
C PRO A 295 -28.16 12.53 8.86
N VAL A 296 -27.55 13.58 8.34
CA VAL A 296 -26.11 13.80 8.46
C VAL A 296 -25.80 15.27 8.74
N ASP A 297 -24.80 15.51 9.57
CA ASP A 297 -24.34 16.85 9.95
C ASP A 297 -23.01 17.20 9.27
N SER A 298 -22.33 16.22 8.68
CA SER A 298 -21.06 16.40 7.97
C SER A 298 -20.93 15.48 6.76
N PHE A 299 -20.11 15.89 5.78
CA PHE A 299 -19.83 15.05 4.62
C PHE A 299 -19.12 13.75 5.01
N LYS A 300 -18.26 13.80 6.04
CA LYS A 300 -17.63 12.61 6.64
C LYS A 300 -18.68 11.58 7.06
N GLN A 301 -19.68 12.00 7.83
CA GLN A 301 -20.74 11.13 8.31
C GLN A 301 -21.56 10.54 7.15
N ALA A 302 -21.83 11.35 6.12
CA ALA A 302 -22.50 10.89 4.91
C ALA A 302 -21.70 9.79 4.18
N LEU A 303 -20.42 10.02 3.94
CA LEU A 303 -19.57 9.07 3.24
C LEU A 303 -19.35 7.78 4.05
N GLU A 304 -19.11 7.89 5.35
CA GLU A 304 -18.99 6.74 6.25
C GLU A 304 -20.26 5.89 6.25
N TRP A 305 -21.44 6.53 6.30
CA TRP A 305 -22.70 5.81 6.21
C TRP A 305 -22.87 5.08 4.88
N LEU A 306 -22.60 5.76 3.75
CA LEU A 306 -22.69 5.16 2.41
C LEU A 306 -21.75 3.95 2.28
N LEU A 307 -20.49 4.09 2.72
CA LEU A 307 -19.51 2.99 2.72
C LEU A 307 -19.95 1.83 3.60
N ASN A 308 -20.52 2.10 4.77
CA ASN A 308 -21.02 1.07 5.69
C ASN A 308 -22.22 0.31 5.13
N GLU A 309 -23.13 0.98 4.43
CA GLU A 309 -24.23 0.32 3.74
C GLU A 309 -23.74 -0.64 2.64
N VAL A 310 -22.63 -0.32 1.95
CA VAL A 310 -22.00 -1.26 1.01
C VAL A 310 -21.43 -2.44 1.77
N ARG A 311 -20.60 -2.19 2.79
CA ARG A 311 -19.87 -3.23 3.52
C ARG A 311 -20.80 -4.28 4.12
N ARG A 312 -22.00 -3.89 4.59
CA ARG A 312 -23.02 -4.82 5.11
C ARG A 312 -23.52 -5.83 4.07
N GLY A 313 -23.54 -5.47 2.79
CA GLY A 313 -23.96 -6.34 1.70
C GLY A 313 -22.83 -7.19 1.10
N LEU A 314 -21.58 -6.93 1.47
CA LEU A 314 -20.41 -7.58 0.90
C LEU A 314 -19.81 -8.60 1.86
N ALA A 315 -19.45 -9.77 1.34
CA ALA A 315 -18.50 -10.66 2.01
C ALA A 315 -17.10 -10.35 1.49
N ILE A 316 -16.22 -9.83 2.36
CA ILE A 316 -14.83 -9.49 2.03
C ILE A 316 -13.93 -10.51 2.73
N GLN A 317 -13.20 -11.30 1.94
CA GLN A 317 -12.16 -12.20 2.42
C GLN A 317 -10.79 -11.59 2.07
N ARG A 318 -9.89 -11.51 3.05
CA ARG A 318 -8.48 -11.16 2.83
C ARG A 318 -7.66 -12.44 2.79
N TYR A 319 -6.84 -12.61 1.75
CA TYR A 319 -5.89 -13.71 1.67
C TYR A 319 -4.62 -13.34 2.43
N LYS A 320 -4.20 -14.17 3.38
CA LYS A 320 -2.92 -13.97 4.10
C LYS A 320 -1.75 -14.71 3.46
N GLY A 321 -2.04 -15.81 2.77
CA GLY A 321 -1.06 -16.59 2.02
C GLY A 321 -1.69 -17.34 0.85
N LEU A 322 -0.86 -17.76 -0.09
CA LEU A 322 -1.24 -18.49 -1.29
C LEU A 322 -1.90 -19.84 -0.97
N GLY A 323 -1.54 -20.43 0.17
CA GLY A 323 -2.13 -21.69 0.65
C GLY A 323 -3.61 -21.60 1.05
N GLU A 324 -4.15 -20.39 1.25
CA GLU A 324 -5.58 -20.19 1.53
C GLU A 324 -6.44 -20.27 0.27
N MET A 325 -5.82 -20.19 -0.92
CA MET A 325 -6.51 -20.35 -2.20
C MET A 325 -6.57 -21.82 -2.58
N ASN A 326 -7.76 -22.26 -3.01
CA ASN A 326 -7.87 -23.57 -3.64
C ASN A 326 -7.20 -23.56 -5.05
N PRO A 327 -6.89 -24.73 -5.64
CA PRO A 327 -6.17 -24.79 -6.91
C PRO A 327 -6.83 -24.03 -8.06
N SER A 328 -8.17 -24.02 -8.15
CA SER A 328 -8.90 -23.27 -9.18
C SER A 328 -8.78 -21.76 -8.98
N GLN A 329 -8.89 -21.27 -7.74
CA GLN A 329 -8.73 -19.86 -7.42
C GLN A 329 -7.31 -19.39 -7.72
N LEU A 330 -6.30 -20.19 -7.36
CA LEU A 330 -4.90 -19.85 -7.64
C LEU A 330 -4.65 -19.78 -9.16
N TRP A 331 -5.26 -20.69 -9.94
CA TRP A 331 -5.24 -20.62 -11.40
C TRP A 331 -5.87 -19.34 -11.93
N GLU A 332 -7.15 -19.10 -11.62
CA GLU A 332 -7.97 -18.00 -12.13
C GLU A 332 -7.44 -16.61 -11.74
N THR A 333 -6.62 -16.53 -10.69
CA THR A 333 -6.13 -15.24 -10.19
C THR A 333 -4.68 -14.97 -10.51
N THR A 334 -3.83 -16.00 -10.48
CA THR A 334 -2.38 -15.81 -10.39
C THR A 334 -1.61 -16.60 -11.46
N MET A 335 -2.19 -17.65 -12.05
CA MET A 335 -1.48 -18.52 -13.00
C MET A 335 -1.98 -18.44 -14.45
N ASP A 336 -3.26 -18.13 -14.65
CA ASP A 336 -3.87 -18.01 -15.98
C ASP A 336 -3.25 -16.83 -16.77
N PRO A 337 -2.60 -17.08 -17.92
CA PRO A 337 -1.97 -16.05 -18.74
C PRO A 337 -2.90 -14.92 -19.20
N SER A 338 -4.22 -15.16 -19.26
CA SER A 338 -5.19 -14.17 -19.73
C SER A 338 -5.54 -13.09 -18.70
N VAL A 339 -5.34 -13.37 -17.40
CA VAL A 339 -5.80 -12.51 -16.30
C VAL A 339 -4.72 -12.23 -15.25
N ARG A 340 -3.68 -13.06 -15.16
CA ARG A 340 -2.62 -12.89 -14.16
C ARG A 340 -1.88 -11.56 -14.32
N ARG A 341 -1.38 -11.07 -13.19
CA ARG A 341 -0.52 -9.90 -13.13
C ARG A 341 0.88 -10.31 -12.74
N LEU A 342 1.85 -10.00 -13.59
CA LEU A 342 3.26 -10.27 -13.38
C LEU A 342 4.03 -8.95 -13.41
N MET A 343 4.89 -8.74 -12.43
CA MET A 343 5.86 -7.64 -12.44
C MET A 343 7.19 -8.19 -12.99
N ARG A 344 7.68 -7.63 -14.10
CA ARG A 344 9.00 -7.99 -14.64
C ARG A 344 10.09 -7.27 -13.85
N VAL A 345 11.01 -8.03 -13.27
CA VAL A 345 12.13 -7.50 -12.49
C VAL A 345 13.08 -6.75 -13.42
N GLN A 346 13.45 -5.52 -13.07
CA GLN A 346 14.51 -4.76 -13.72
C GLN A 346 15.85 -4.94 -12.96
N ILE A 347 16.95 -4.54 -13.58
CA ILE A 347 18.28 -4.63 -12.95
C ILE A 347 18.33 -3.75 -11.69
N GLU A 348 17.68 -2.60 -11.74
CA GLU A 348 17.56 -1.66 -10.62
C GLU A 348 16.83 -2.29 -9.44
N ASP A 349 15.74 -3.04 -9.69
CA ASP A 349 15.01 -3.76 -8.65
C ASP A 349 15.90 -4.82 -7.97
N ALA A 350 16.72 -5.51 -8.77
CA ALA A 350 17.63 -6.55 -8.30
C ALA A 350 18.82 -5.97 -7.51
N LEU A 351 19.33 -4.81 -7.93
CA LEU A 351 20.31 -4.00 -7.20
C LEU A 351 19.78 -3.54 -5.85
N THR A 352 18.60 -2.92 -5.82
CA THR A 352 17.97 -2.47 -4.57
C THR A 352 17.71 -3.64 -3.62
N ALA A 353 17.29 -4.79 -4.14
CA ALA A 353 17.14 -6.00 -3.34
C ALA A 353 18.48 -6.45 -2.73
N ASP A 354 19.59 -6.37 -3.48
CA ASP A 354 20.95 -6.68 -2.98
C ASP A 354 21.39 -5.71 -1.88
N GLU A 355 21.17 -4.39 -2.06
CA GLU A 355 21.52 -3.37 -1.07
C GLU A 355 20.74 -3.51 0.24
N ILE A 356 19.42 -3.72 0.15
CA ILE A 356 18.56 -4.01 1.31
C ILE A 356 19.06 -5.28 2.01
N PHE A 357 19.44 -6.29 1.24
CA PHE A 357 19.93 -7.55 1.77
C PHE A 357 21.29 -7.40 2.48
N ILE A 358 22.25 -6.68 1.91
CA ILE A 358 23.53 -6.36 2.55
C ILE A 358 23.29 -5.57 3.85
N THR A 359 22.39 -4.58 3.81
CA THR A 359 22.08 -3.76 4.99
C THR A 359 21.45 -4.58 6.11
N LEU A 360 20.47 -5.42 5.79
CA LEU A 360 19.74 -6.20 6.79
C LEU A 360 20.51 -7.44 7.26
N MET A 361 21.26 -8.08 6.38
CA MET A 361 21.88 -9.38 6.65
C MET A 361 23.40 -9.31 6.77
N GLY A 362 24.07 -8.22 6.38
CA GLY A 362 25.52 -8.04 6.52
C GLY A 362 26.00 -7.95 7.97
N ASP A 363 27.30 -7.86 8.20
CA ASP A 363 27.87 -7.92 9.55
C ASP A 363 27.84 -6.58 10.30
N GLN A 364 27.50 -5.48 9.61
CA GLN A 364 27.43 -4.16 10.22
C GLN A 364 26.11 -3.94 10.96
N VAL A 365 26.21 -3.65 12.26
CA VAL A 365 25.06 -3.47 13.16
C VAL A 365 24.40 -2.11 12.99
N GLU A 366 25.18 -1.04 12.83
CA GLU A 366 24.64 0.33 12.76
C GLU A 366 23.77 0.61 11.53
N PRO A 367 24.16 0.24 10.28
CA PRO A 367 23.30 0.41 9.12
C PRO A 367 21.99 -0.36 9.23
N ARG A 368 22.05 -1.59 9.78
CA ARG A 368 20.85 -2.40 10.05
C ARG A 368 19.93 -1.71 11.05
N ARG A 369 20.48 -1.21 12.15
CA ARG A 369 19.73 -0.53 13.20
C ARG A 369 19.03 0.71 12.65
N ALA A 370 19.76 1.57 11.94
CA ALA A 370 19.21 2.78 11.32
C ALA A 370 18.10 2.44 10.30
N PHE A 371 18.29 1.39 9.49
CA PHE A 371 17.27 0.91 8.56
C PHE A 371 16.01 0.43 9.30
N ILE A 372 16.14 -0.36 10.35
CA ILE A 372 15.00 -0.83 11.16
C ILE A 372 14.28 0.35 11.81
N GLU A 373 15.01 1.27 12.45
CA GLU A 373 14.41 2.43 13.13
C GLU A 373 13.67 3.36 12.15
N THR A 374 14.25 3.61 10.97
CA THR A 374 13.64 4.45 9.93
C THR A 374 12.37 3.82 9.33
N ASN A 375 12.38 2.50 9.13
CA ASN A 375 11.27 1.79 8.49
C ASN A 375 10.22 1.25 9.48
N ALA A 376 10.53 1.13 10.77
CA ALA A 376 9.61 0.66 11.82
C ALA A 376 8.36 1.56 11.95
N LEU A 377 8.50 2.86 11.71
CA LEU A 377 7.39 3.83 11.74
C LEU A 377 6.45 3.70 10.52
N GLY A 378 6.86 3.00 9.47
CA GLY A 378 6.08 2.76 8.25
C GLY A 378 5.22 1.49 8.27
N VAL A 379 5.54 0.54 9.15
CA VAL A 379 4.86 -0.76 9.25
C VAL A 379 3.69 -0.65 10.22
N ARG A 380 2.52 -0.26 9.72
CA ARG A 380 1.26 -0.25 10.51
C ARG A 380 0.37 -1.48 10.29
N ASN A 381 0.72 -2.35 9.33
CA ASN A 381 -0.10 -3.48 8.89
C ASN A 381 0.65 -4.83 8.94
N LEU A 382 1.44 -5.06 9.99
CA LEU A 382 1.74 -6.41 10.46
C LEU A 382 1.02 -6.58 11.80
N ASP A 383 -0.09 -7.29 11.76
CA ASP A 383 -0.92 -7.74 12.88
C ASP A 383 -1.73 -6.68 13.67
N VAL A 384 -3.01 -6.55 13.29
CA VAL A 384 -4.18 -6.81 14.16
C VAL A 384 -5.22 -7.63 13.37
#